data_AF-A0A5B0QXW1-F1
#
_entry.id   AF-A0A5B0QXW1-F1
#
_cell.length_a   1.000
_cell.length_b   1.000
_cell.length_c   1.000
_cell.angle_alpha   90.00
_cell.angle_beta   90.00
_cell.angle_gamma   90.00
#
_symmetry.space_group_name_H-M   'P 1'
#
loop_
_entity.id
_entity.type
_entity.pdbx_description
1 polymer ?
#
loop_
_entity_poly.entity_id
_entity_poly.type
_entity_poly.pdbx_seq_one_letter_code
_entity_poly.pdbx_strand_id
1 'polypeptide(L)'
;MASPAAPPAPGRTPFIPPDYELNEHIADFIGYLTLAVLCRLKLCCFIKYRLRATSRPASFIKKGYLLSKNRNETGPPNGGKAQPFADGSPLLRTKFTLIKLYNLKVPYMSALVNHFNLGNCLFLLVYLILLVILSLYKNFEGTRSLENYKRFGLIAISQFPLLFVLSMKNSPLNHITGVGYERLNFIHRSIARIIFIFALIHGALQMNLQHNLTGKIHFKKAPKYGLVALCLLALLNIMGSRVFRNSLYQVFLTLHVFGYITLVVILWLHSQHTRPFLKASIAFLVLDNLLKVVKSRVKRATFTAMPGGLTRIEVHGINDGWRAGK
;
A
#
# COMPACT_ATOMS: atom_id res chain seq x y z
N MET A 1 72.01 -16.95 -22.46
CA MET A 1 71.44 -16.10 -21.40
C MET A 1 69.94 -16.00 -21.63
N ALA A 2 69.12 -16.71 -20.84
CA ALA A 2 67.67 -16.62 -20.92
C ALA A 2 67.19 -15.41 -20.11
N SER A 3 66.31 -14.61 -20.70
CA SER A 3 65.74 -13.40 -20.09
C SER A 3 64.87 -13.77 -18.87
N PRO A 4 64.92 -13.03 -17.74
CA PRO A 4 64.12 -13.34 -16.56
C PRO A 4 62.63 -13.08 -16.83
N ALA A 5 61.79 -14.02 -16.38
CA ALA A 5 60.34 -13.94 -16.48
C ALA A 5 59.79 -12.75 -15.68
N ALA A 6 58.85 -12.01 -16.29
CA ALA A 6 58.16 -10.89 -15.66
C ALA A 6 57.34 -11.35 -14.44
N PRO A 7 57.24 -10.52 -13.38
CA PRO A 7 56.46 -10.85 -12.20
C PRO A 7 54.96 -10.94 -12.51
N PRO A 8 54.21 -11.82 -11.82
CA PRO A 8 52.78 -12.01 -12.05
C PRO A 8 52.01 -10.74 -11.68
N ALA A 9 51.07 -10.35 -12.55
CA ALA A 9 50.18 -9.21 -12.33
C ALA A 9 49.34 -9.40 -11.05
N PRO A 10 49.06 -8.32 -10.30
CA PRO A 10 48.29 -8.40 -9.06
C PRO A 10 46.91 -9.01 -9.33
N GLY A 11 46.57 -10.00 -8.50
CA GLY A 11 45.39 -10.85 -8.67
C GLY A 11 44.11 -10.05 -8.84
N ARG A 12 43.44 -10.23 -9.98
CA ARG A 12 42.01 -9.95 -10.07
C ARG A 12 41.32 -10.77 -8.99
N THR A 13 40.58 -10.11 -8.11
CA THR A 13 39.60 -10.78 -7.26
C THR A 13 38.73 -11.66 -8.17
N PRO A 14 38.53 -12.94 -7.84
CA PRO A 14 37.72 -13.82 -8.67
C PRO A 14 36.32 -13.21 -8.80
N PHE A 15 35.87 -13.04 -10.04
CA PHE A 15 34.49 -12.65 -10.34
C PHE A 15 33.58 -13.76 -9.82
N ILE A 16 32.91 -13.50 -8.69
CA ILE A 16 31.93 -14.43 -8.15
C ILE A 16 30.59 -14.03 -8.77
N PRO A 17 30.00 -14.85 -9.64
CA PRO A 17 28.75 -14.49 -10.28
C PRO A 17 27.69 -14.18 -9.21
N PRO A 18 26.84 -13.16 -9.43
CA PRO A 18 25.79 -12.83 -8.48
C PRO A 18 24.89 -14.03 -8.26
N ASP A 19 24.56 -14.30 -7.00
CA ASP A 19 23.70 -15.41 -6.58
C ASP A 19 22.24 -15.11 -6.98
N TYR A 20 21.92 -15.45 -8.23
CA TYR A 20 20.61 -15.22 -8.84
C TYR A 20 19.51 -15.98 -8.11
N GLU A 21 19.78 -17.20 -7.66
CA GLU A 21 18.81 -18.02 -6.95
C GLU A 21 18.45 -17.40 -5.61
N LEU A 22 19.42 -16.90 -4.84
CA LEU A 22 19.13 -16.19 -3.60
C LEU A 22 18.28 -14.93 -3.84
N ASN A 23 18.55 -14.19 -4.90
CA ASN A 23 17.79 -12.99 -5.23
C ASN A 23 16.34 -13.32 -5.59
N GLU A 24 16.11 -14.40 -6.36
CA GLU A 24 14.78 -14.91 -6.66
C GLU A 24 14.09 -15.43 -5.41
N HIS A 25 14.75 -16.23 -4.58
CA HIS A 25 14.18 -16.74 -3.33
C HIS A 25 13.79 -15.63 -2.35
N ILE A 26 14.57 -14.55 -2.24
CA ILE A 26 14.19 -13.39 -1.41
C ILE A 26 12.98 -12.67 -1.99
N ALA A 27 12.96 -12.47 -3.32
CA ALA A 27 11.85 -11.80 -4.00
C ALA A 27 10.56 -12.62 -3.92
N ASP A 28 10.66 -13.93 -4.14
CA ASP A 28 9.60 -14.90 -4.00
C ASP A 28 9.15 -15.01 -2.56
N PHE A 29 10.05 -15.05 -1.59
CA PHE A 29 9.69 -15.03 -0.17
C PHE A 29 8.86 -13.79 0.17
N ILE A 30 9.23 -12.61 -0.32
CA ILE A 30 8.45 -11.38 -0.08
C ILE A 30 7.11 -11.43 -0.84
N GLY A 31 7.12 -11.89 -2.09
CA GLY A 31 5.92 -12.06 -2.91
C GLY A 31 4.94 -13.05 -2.29
N TYR A 32 5.41 -14.22 -1.85
CA TYR A 32 4.64 -15.24 -1.17
C TYR A 32 4.28 -14.85 0.25
N LEU A 33 5.10 -14.10 0.99
CA LEU A 33 4.73 -13.58 2.31
C LEU A 33 3.57 -12.60 2.17
N THR A 34 3.63 -11.68 1.22
CA THR A 34 2.53 -10.77 0.93
C THR A 34 1.30 -11.54 0.43
N LEU A 35 1.45 -12.53 -0.44
CA LEU A 35 0.34 -13.38 -0.91
C LEU A 35 -0.24 -14.28 0.19
N ALA A 36 0.59 -14.87 1.04
CA ALA A 36 0.19 -15.80 2.11
C ALA A 36 -0.47 -15.08 3.27
N VAL A 37 -0.01 -13.87 3.62
CA VAL A 37 -0.76 -12.96 4.50
C VAL A 37 -2.13 -12.71 3.88
N LEU A 38 -2.23 -12.41 2.58
CA LEU A 38 -3.53 -12.20 1.93
C LEU A 38 -4.41 -13.47 1.82
N CYS A 39 -3.81 -14.65 1.62
CA CYS A 39 -4.49 -15.93 1.35
C CYS A 39 -4.87 -16.72 2.61
N ARG A 40 -4.02 -16.83 3.65
CA ARG A 40 -4.39 -17.48 4.92
C ARG A 40 -5.55 -16.78 5.62
N LEU A 41 -5.76 -15.49 5.34
CA LEU A 41 -6.88 -14.72 5.85
C LEU A 41 -8.22 -15.08 5.18
N LYS A 42 -8.23 -15.74 4.00
CA LYS A 42 -9.48 -16.21 3.36
C LYS A 42 -10.11 -17.41 4.08
N LEU A 43 -9.32 -18.36 4.58
CA LEU A 43 -9.85 -19.63 5.12
C LEU A 43 -10.57 -19.39 6.47
N CYS A 44 -9.97 -18.61 7.37
CA CYS A 44 -10.56 -18.30 8.68
C CYS A 44 -11.78 -17.37 8.59
N CYS A 45 -11.77 -16.41 7.65
CA CYS A 45 -12.86 -15.44 7.49
C CYS A 45 -14.04 -16.00 6.71
N PHE A 46 -13.84 -16.87 5.71
CA PHE A 46 -14.95 -17.52 5.00
C PHE A 46 -15.76 -18.43 5.93
N ILE A 47 -15.09 -19.21 6.78
CA ILE A 47 -15.71 -20.07 7.80
C ILE A 47 -16.45 -19.21 8.84
N LYS A 48 -15.83 -18.16 9.38
CA LYS A 48 -16.50 -17.25 10.36
C LYS A 48 -17.67 -16.47 9.77
N TYR A 49 -17.57 -15.99 8.53
CA TYR A 49 -18.62 -15.19 7.88
C TYR A 49 -19.84 -16.05 7.54
N ARG A 50 -19.63 -17.28 7.07
CA ARG A 50 -20.72 -18.21 6.74
C ARG A 50 -21.37 -18.84 7.98
N LEU A 51 -20.62 -19.09 9.05
CA LEU A 51 -21.17 -19.59 10.33
C LEU A 51 -21.86 -18.49 11.16
N ARG A 52 -21.51 -17.21 10.97
CA ARG A 52 -22.17 -16.09 11.67
C ARG A 52 -23.42 -15.58 10.95
N ALA A 53 -23.54 -15.82 9.63
CA ALA A 53 -24.76 -15.50 8.88
C ALA A 53 -25.93 -16.44 9.22
N THR A 54 -25.65 -17.63 9.74
CA THR A 54 -26.67 -18.63 10.11
C THR A 54 -27.05 -18.63 11.60
N SER A 55 -26.47 -17.73 12.41
CA SER A 55 -26.60 -17.80 13.87
C SER A 55 -26.88 -16.47 14.56
N ARG A 56 -28.01 -15.80 14.25
CA ARG A 56 -28.77 -15.06 15.28
C ARG A 56 -30.29 -15.02 15.02
N PRO A 57 -31.12 -15.39 16.02
CA PRO A 57 -32.57 -15.36 15.93
C PRO A 57 -33.11 -13.93 16.08
N ALA A 58 -34.33 -13.74 15.58
CA ALA A 58 -35.11 -12.51 15.64
C ALA A 58 -35.40 -12.09 17.10
N SER A 59 -34.66 -11.12 17.63
CA SER A 59 -35.04 -10.43 18.88
C SER A 59 -34.51 -9.00 18.90
N PHE A 60 -34.98 -8.18 17.96
CA PHE A 60 -34.77 -6.71 18.00
C PHE A 60 -36.07 -5.91 17.86
N ILE A 61 -37.22 -6.52 18.15
CA ILE A 61 -38.50 -5.84 18.38
C ILE A 61 -38.67 -5.62 19.89
N LYS A 62 -37.82 -4.82 20.52
CA LYS A 62 -38.05 -4.26 21.88
C LYS A 62 -36.94 -3.27 22.23
N LYS A 63 -36.99 -2.10 21.61
CA LYS A 63 -36.56 -0.81 22.18
C LYS A 63 -36.83 0.28 21.16
N GLY A 64 -38.03 0.83 21.24
CA GLY A 64 -38.40 2.05 20.56
C GLY A 64 -37.49 3.18 21.05
N TYR A 65 -36.74 3.77 20.12
CA TYR A 65 -36.11 5.06 20.36
C TYR A 65 -37.07 6.12 19.86
N LEU A 66 -37.72 6.77 20.84
CA LEU A 66 -38.48 7.99 20.70
C LEU A 66 -37.58 9.08 20.10
N LEU A 67 -37.88 9.44 18.86
CA LEU A 67 -37.53 10.75 18.31
C LEU A 67 -38.46 11.80 18.94
N SER A 68 -37.88 12.96 19.23
CA SER A 68 -38.52 14.19 19.70
C SER A 68 -38.86 14.26 21.20
N LYS A 69 -38.03 15.00 21.94
CA LYS A 69 -38.54 15.89 22.98
C LYS A 69 -37.72 17.19 23.02
N ASN A 70 -38.48 18.27 23.03
CA ASN A 70 -38.07 19.65 22.81
C ASN A 70 -36.98 20.15 23.77
N ARG A 71 -36.15 21.03 23.20
CA ARG A 71 -35.29 21.97 23.90
C ARG A 71 -36.16 23.07 24.47
N ASN A 72 -36.30 23.12 25.79
CA ASN A 72 -36.50 24.30 26.64
C ASN A 72 -36.82 23.82 28.06
N GLU A 73 -35.92 24.07 29.00
CA GLU A 73 -36.24 24.43 30.39
C GLU A 73 -34.96 24.85 31.14
N THR A 74 -35.13 25.89 31.93
CA THR A 74 -34.18 26.73 32.65
C THR A 74 -34.03 26.31 34.12
N GLY A 75 -32.81 26.40 34.69
CA GLY A 75 -32.56 26.59 36.13
C GLY A 75 -31.85 25.45 36.90
N PRO A 76 -30.78 25.72 37.70
CA PRO A 76 -30.27 24.86 38.79
C PRO A 76 -31.00 25.21 40.13
N PRO A 77 -30.78 24.58 41.32
CA PRO A 77 -29.65 23.74 41.79
C PRO A 77 -30.01 22.53 42.71
N ASN A 78 -29.01 21.68 43.03
CA ASN A 78 -28.61 21.24 44.39
C ASN A 78 -28.08 19.80 44.48
N GLY A 79 -26.88 19.69 45.09
CA GLY A 79 -26.61 18.73 46.17
C GLY A 79 -26.41 17.27 45.83
N GLY A 80 -25.28 16.90 45.23
CA GLY A 80 -24.81 15.51 45.18
C GLY A 80 -23.29 15.44 45.34
N LYS A 81 -22.82 14.94 46.49
CA LYS A 81 -21.39 14.74 46.78
C LYS A 81 -20.76 13.86 45.69
N ALA A 82 -19.66 14.33 45.09
CA ALA A 82 -18.87 13.54 44.16
C ALA A 82 -18.28 12.31 44.87
N GLN A 83 -18.64 11.12 44.41
CA GLN A 83 -17.95 9.89 44.81
C GLN A 83 -16.52 9.89 44.25
N PRO A 84 -15.51 9.40 45.00
CA PRO A 84 -14.15 9.32 44.48
C PRO A 84 -14.09 8.31 43.34
N PHE A 85 -13.48 8.72 42.24
CA PHE A 85 -13.24 7.85 41.09
C PHE A 85 -12.34 6.69 41.52
N ALA A 86 -12.81 5.45 41.37
CA ALA A 86 -12.04 4.25 41.67
C ALA A 86 -10.74 4.26 40.86
N ASP A 87 -9.61 4.13 41.57
CA ASP A 87 -8.28 4.16 40.99
C ASP A 87 -8.08 2.89 40.14
N GLY A 88 -8.17 3.05 38.82
CA GLY A 88 -8.07 1.94 37.87
C GLY A 88 -6.66 1.37 37.84
N SER A 89 -6.55 0.04 37.92
CA SER A 89 -5.29 -0.72 37.92
C SER A 89 -4.24 -0.20 36.91
N PRO A 90 -2.94 -0.18 37.28
CA PRO A 90 -1.87 0.40 36.47
C PRO A 90 -1.75 -0.23 35.07
N LEU A 91 -2.17 -1.49 34.90
CA LEU A 91 -2.22 -2.21 33.63
C LEU A 91 -3.25 -1.66 32.64
N LEU A 92 -4.39 -1.19 33.13
CA LEU A 92 -5.39 -0.53 32.28
C LEU A 92 -4.88 0.84 31.85
N ARG A 93 -4.25 1.61 32.74
CA ARG A 93 -3.59 2.87 32.38
C ARG A 93 -2.56 2.65 31.27
N THR A 94 -1.68 1.65 31.38
CA THR A 94 -0.66 1.35 30.35
C THR A 94 -1.29 1.03 28.98
N LYS A 95 -2.33 0.18 28.96
CA LYS A 95 -3.08 -0.13 27.73
C LYS A 95 -3.76 1.11 27.14
N PHE A 96 -4.36 1.96 27.97
CA PHE A 96 -4.97 3.22 27.52
C PHE A 96 -3.94 4.24 27.02
N THR A 97 -2.77 4.37 27.65
CA THR A 97 -1.67 5.22 27.15
C THR A 97 -1.11 4.71 25.81
N LEU A 98 -0.96 3.40 25.63
CA LEU A 98 -0.52 2.82 24.36
C LEU A 98 -1.54 3.08 23.23
N ILE A 99 -2.84 2.99 23.52
CA ILE A 99 -3.90 3.35 22.57
C ILE A 99 -3.90 4.86 22.26
N LYS A 100 -3.57 5.71 23.25
CA LYS A 100 -3.49 7.17 23.09
C LYS A 100 -2.25 7.62 22.32
N LEU A 101 -1.10 6.95 22.51
CA LEU A 101 0.13 7.10 21.72
C LEU A 101 -0.06 6.62 20.28
N TYR A 102 -0.75 5.49 20.08
CA TYR A 102 -1.09 4.99 18.76
C TYR A 102 -1.95 5.96 17.95
N ASN A 103 -2.82 6.71 18.63
CA ASN A 103 -3.72 7.72 18.05
C ASN A 103 -3.19 9.17 18.20
N LEU A 104 -1.93 9.36 18.57
CA LEU A 104 -1.35 10.68 18.73
C LEU A 104 -1.16 11.31 17.35
N LYS A 105 -1.96 12.33 17.06
CA LYS A 105 -1.80 13.19 15.89
C LYS A 105 -0.61 14.11 16.13
N VAL A 106 0.54 13.80 15.54
CA VAL A 106 1.73 14.66 15.64
C VAL A 106 1.57 15.83 14.66
N PRO A 107 1.55 17.09 15.11
CA PRO A 107 1.57 18.24 14.22
C PRO A 107 3.02 18.45 13.74
N TYR A 108 3.25 18.35 12.43
CA TYR A 108 4.48 18.87 11.83
C TYR A 108 4.14 19.63 10.55
N MET A 109 4.60 20.88 10.50
CA MET A 109 4.60 21.84 9.38
C MET A 109 3.31 21.88 8.53
N SER A 110 2.47 22.84 8.93
CA SER A 110 1.22 23.30 8.33
C SER A 110 1.32 23.57 6.83
N ALA A 111 0.91 22.60 6.01
CA ALA A 111 0.15 22.79 4.75
C ALA A 111 0.14 21.52 3.89
N LEU A 112 1.19 20.68 3.92
CA LEU A 112 1.38 19.69 2.85
C LEU A 112 0.75 18.31 3.12
N VAL A 113 0.60 17.86 4.37
CA VAL A 113 0.12 16.48 4.64
C VAL A 113 -0.78 16.42 5.88
N ASN A 114 -2.05 16.03 5.71
CA ASN A 114 -2.97 15.83 6.83
C ASN A 114 -2.57 14.60 7.65
N HIS A 115 -2.49 14.78 8.97
CA HIS A 115 -2.69 13.79 10.03
C HIS A 115 -2.05 12.40 9.80
N PHE A 116 -0.75 12.28 10.06
CA PHE A 116 -0.15 10.96 10.20
C PHE A 116 -0.49 10.38 11.59
N ASN A 117 -1.11 9.21 11.61
CA ASN A 117 -1.24 8.43 12.84
C ASN A 117 0.15 7.85 13.15
N LEU A 118 0.72 8.11 14.33
CA LEU A 118 2.07 7.66 14.69
C LEU A 118 2.27 6.14 14.45
N GLY A 119 1.24 5.35 14.75
CA GLY A 119 1.23 3.91 14.49
C GLY A 119 1.37 3.53 13.02
N ASN A 120 0.79 4.30 12.09
CA ASN A 120 0.93 4.05 10.66
C ASN A 120 2.35 4.38 10.16
N CYS A 121 2.97 5.44 10.71
CA CYS A 121 4.36 5.77 10.41
C CYS A 121 5.31 4.68 10.90
N LEU A 122 5.14 4.22 12.15
CA LEU A 122 5.96 3.17 12.73
C LEU A 122 5.81 1.86 11.94
N PHE A 123 4.58 1.48 11.59
CA PHE A 123 4.32 0.28 10.77
C PHE A 123 5.03 0.36 9.41
N LEU A 124 4.89 1.49 8.70
CA LEU A 124 5.57 1.69 7.42
C LEU A 124 7.08 1.73 7.56
N LEU A 125 7.61 2.29 8.65
CA LEU A 125 9.03 2.34 8.95
C LEU A 125 9.60 0.95 9.19
N VAL A 126 8.94 0.13 10.03
CA VAL A 126 9.33 -1.27 10.26
C VAL A 126 9.31 -2.07 8.96
N TYR A 127 8.27 -1.89 8.15
CA TYR A 127 8.17 -2.53 6.85
C TYR A 127 9.27 -2.07 5.88
N LEU A 128 9.61 -0.78 5.85
CA LEU A 128 10.72 -0.25 5.06
C LEU A 128 12.06 -0.81 5.53
N ILE A 129 12.30 -0.85 6.85
CA ILE A 129 13.52 -1.42 7.45
C ILE A 129 13.65 -2.90 7.04
N LEU A 130 12.57 -3.67 7.11
CA LEU A 130 12.55 -5.06 6.65
C LEU A 130 12.98 -5.18 5.18
N LEU A 131 12.39 -4.36 4.29
CA LEU A 131 12.75 -4.37 2.86
C LEU A 131 14.22 -3.97 2.63
N VAL A 132 14.74 -3.00 3.39
CA VAL A 132 16.15 -2.59 3.33
C VAL A 132 17.07 -3.71 3.81
N ILE A 133 16.77 -4.35 4.94
CA ILE A 133 17.53 -5.50 5.45
C ILE A 133 17.56 -6.62 4.41
N LEU A 134 16.42 -6.97 3.81
CA LEU A 134 16.35 -7.99 2.76
C LEU A 134 17.13 -7.58 1.51
N SER A 135 17.15 -6.29 1.16
CA SER A 135 17.95 -5.79 0.04
C SER A 135 19.47 -5.88 0.28
N LEU A 136 19.90 -5.77 1.53
CA LEU A 136 21.31 -5.80 1.91
C LEU A 136 21.77 -7.16 2.45
N TYR A 137 20.87 -8.15 2.55
CA TYR A 137 21.18 -9.46 3.11
C TYR A 137 22.36 -10.15 2.39
N LYS A 138 23.35 -10.65 3.14
CA LYS A 138 24.60 -11.21 2.58
C LYS A 138 25.36 -10.25 1.64
N ASN A 139 25.25 -8.94 1.86
CA ASN A 139 25.92 -7.89 1.09
C ASN A 139 26.46 -6.77 2.00
N PHE A 140 27.07 -7.17 3.13
CA PHE A 140 27.52 -6.25 4.18
C PHE A 140 28.81 -5.49 3.84
N GLU A 141 29.70 -6.08 3.03
CA GLU A 141 31.01 -5.49 2.71
C GLU A 141 30.95 -4.44 1.60
N GLY A 142 29.80 -4.19 0.97
CA GLY A 142 29.65 -3.24 -0.14
C GLY A 142 30.34 -3.65 -1.44
N THR A 143 31.32 -4.56 -1.39
CA THR A 143 32.10 -5.12 -2.49
C THR A 143 31.24 -5.85 -3.53
N ARG A 144 30.19 -6.56 -3.08
CA ARG A 144 29.18 -7.21 -3.94
C ARG A 144 27.97 -6.34 -4.26
N SER A 145 27.89 -5.14 -3.69
CA SER A 145 26.68 -4.30 -3.76
C SER A 145 26.46 -3.66 -5.12
N LEU A 146 27.56 -3.34 -5.80
CA LEU A 146 27.54 -2.85 -7.17
C LEU A 146 27.09 -3.95 -8.16
N GLU A 147 27.29 -5.23 -7.84
CA GLU A 147 26.87 -6.38 -8.65
C GLU A 147 25.46 -6.89 -8.29
N ASN A 148 24.99 -6.66 -7.06
CA ASN A 148 23.65 -7.04 -6.58
C ASN A 148 22.54 -6.03 -6.90
N TYR A 149 22.77 -5.09 -7.83
CA TYR A 149 21.77 -4.08 -8.23
C TYR A 149 20.40 -4.68 -8.60
N LYS A 150 20.38 -5.91 -9.14
CA LYS A 150 19.15 -6.64 -9.52
C LYS A 150 18.22 -6.89 -8.34
N ARG A 151 18.74 -7.05 -7.13
CA ARG A 151 17.94 -7.31 -5.93
C ARG A 151 17.02 -6.15 -5.58
N PHE A 152 17.48 -4.91 -5.73
CA PHE A 152 16.63 -3.73 -5.54
C PHE A 152 15.46 -3.72 -6.54
N GLY A 153 15.70 -4.11 -7.80
CA GLY A 153 14.67 -4.24 -8.82
C GLY A 153 13.66 -5.35 -8.50
N LEU A 154 14.14 -6.50 -8.02
CA LEU A 154 13.32 -7.63 -7.60
C LEU A 154 12.46 -7.32 -6.36
N ILE A 155 13.02 -6.62 -5.37
CA ILE A 155 12.26 -6.15 -4.21
C ILE A 155 11.22 -5.12 -4.64
N ALA A 156 11.54 -4.20 -5.55
CA ALA A 156 10.57 -3.24 -6.07
C ALA A 156 9.39 -3.94 -6.77
N ILE A 157 9.65 -4.87 -7.70
CA ILE A 157 8.59 -5.55 -8.45
C ILE A 157 7.78 -6.51 -7.57
N SER A 158 8.39 -7.14 -6.56
CA SER A 158 7.66 -8.03 -5.64
C SER A 158 6.59 -7.32 -4.81
N GLN A 159 6.63 -5.98 -4.71
CA GLN A 159 5.58 -5.21 -4.05
C GLN A 159 4.38 -4.89 -4.96
N PHE A 160 4.47 -5.12 -6.27
CA PHE A 160 3.38 -4.80 -7.20
C PHE A 160 2.07 -5.55 -6.89
N PRO A 161 2.06 -6.85 -6.55
CA PRO A 161 0.84 -7.54 -6.18
C PRO A 161 0.14 -6.86 -5.00
N LEU A 162 0.90 -6.53 -3.95
CA LEU A 162 0.39 -5.81 -2.78
C LEU A 162 -0.12 -4.40 -3.16
N LEU A 163 0.64 -3.68 -3.98
CA LEU A 163 0.28 -2.34 -4.45
C LEU A 163 -1.09 -2.33 -5.14
N PHE A 164 -1.35 -3.30 -6.02
CA PHE A 164 -2.63 -3.45 -6.71
C PHE A 164 -3.74 -3.88 -5.76
N VAL A 165 -3.49 -4.81 -4.83
CA VAL A 165 -4.50 -5.23 -3.84
C VAL A 165 -4.93 -4.07 -2.94
N LEU A 166 -4.02 -3.17 -2.60
CA LEU A 166 -4.32 -1.97 -1.80
C LEU A 166 -5.14 -0.92 -2.57
N SER A 167 -5.12 -0.94 -3.91
CA SER A 167 -5.94 -0.03 -4.74
C SER A 167 -7.33 -0.57 -5.07
N MET A 168 -7.61 -1.85 -4.78
CA MET A 168 -8.90 -2.47 -5.06
C MET A 168 -10.02 -1.91 -4.16
N LYS A 169 -11.16 -1.55 -4.76
CA LYS A 169 -12.36 -1.14 -3.99
C LYS A 169 -13.01 -2.34 -3.30
N ASN A 170 -12.96 -3.52 -3.93
CA ASN A 170 -13.39 -4.78 -3.33
C ASN A 170 -12.20 -5.57 -2.76
N SER A 171 -11.17 -4.88 -2.24
CA SER A 171 -9.98 -5.55 -1.70
C SER A 171 -10.37 -6.59 -0.64
N PRO A 172 -9.78 -7.80 -0.68
CA PRO A 172 -9.86 -8.75 0.43
C PRO A 172 -9.50 -8.09 1.77
N LEU A 173 -8.55 -7.13 1.75
CA LEU A 173 -8.12 -6.39 2.94
C LEU A 173 -9.25 -5.60 3.58
N ASN A 174 -10.15 -4.99 2.80
CA ASN A 174 -11.31 -4.25 3.34
C ASN A 174 -12.23 -5.19 4.15
N HIS A 175 -12.36 -6.44 3.71
CA HIS A 175 -13.24 -7.42 4.36
C HIS A 175 -12.63 -7.98 5.64
N ILE A 176 -11.30 -8.11 5.69
CA ILE A 176 -10.57 -8.64 6.86
C ILE A 176 -10.40 -7.59 7.95
N THR A 177 -9.99 -6.38 7.56
CA THR A 177 -9.67 -5.31 8.51
C THR A 177 -10.91 -4.54 8.98
N GLY A 178 -12.02 -4.63 8.22
CA GLY A 178 -13.18 -3.75 8.40
C GLY A 178 -12.85 -2.27 8.14
N VAL A 179 -11.66 -1.98 7.63
CA VAL A 179 -11.17 -0.65 7.32
C VAL A 179 -11.61 -0.29 5.90
N GLY A 180 -12.25 0.87 5.75
CA GLY A 180 -12.66 1.37 4.45
C GLY A 180 -11.47 1.60 3.51
N TYR A 181 -11.70 1.40 2.22
CA TYR A 181 -10.72 1.61 1.14
C TYR A 181 -9.95 2.94 1.23
N GLU A 182 -10.61 4.02 1.66
CA GLU A 182 -9.99 5.33 1.78
C GLU A 182 -8.82 5.37 2.76
N ARG A 183 -8.89 4.56 3.84
CA ARG A 183 -7.82 4.45 4.82
C ARG A 183 -6.68 3.57 4.32
N LEU A 184 -6.97 2.54 3.51
CA LEU A 184 -5.94 1.71 2.86
C LEU A 184 -5.19 2.44 1.74
N ASN A 185 -5.82 3.42 1.10
CA ASN A 185 -5.19 4.24 0.06
C ASN A 185 -3.97 5.02 0.56
N PHE A 186 -3.89 5.30 1.86
CA PHE A 186 -2.67 5.86 2.44
C PHE A 186 -1.50 4.89 2.28
N ILE A 187 -1.71 3.60 2.58
CA ILE A 187 -0.69 2.56 2.45
C ILE A 187 -0.33 2.35 0.97
N HIS A 188 -1.31 2.31 0.06
CA HIS A 188 -1.03 2.24 -1.39
C HIS A 188 -0.04 3.34 -1.84
N ARG A 189 -0.25 4.59 -1.41
CA ARG A 189 0.66 5.70 -1.73
C ARG A 189 2.04 5.54 -1.11
N SER A 190 2.13 5.03 0.11
CA SER A 190 3.42 4.79 0.77
C SER A 190 4.20 3.67 0.08
N ILE A 191 3.55 2.57 -0.27
CA ILE A 191 4.17 1.46 -1.01
C ILE A 191 4.62 1.93 -2.40
N ALA A 192 3.83 2.74 -3.11
CA ALA A 192 4.22 3.31 -4.41
C ALA A 192 5.54 4.12 -4.34
N ARG A 193 5.74 4.89 -3.26
CA ARG A 193 6.97 5.66 -3.03
C ARG A 193 8.15 4.76 -2.72
N ILE A 194 7.95 3.72 -1.92
CA ILE A 194 8.97 2.72 -1.63
C ILE A 194 9.42 2.05 -2.92
N ILE A 195 8.47 1.57 -3.74
CA ILE A 195 8.77 0.97 -5.05
C ILE A 195 9.59 1.94 -5.92
N PHE A 196 9.22 3.22 -5.95
CA PHE A 196 9.96 4.23 -6.70
C PHE A 196 11.39 4.41 -6.20
N ILE A 197 11.62 4.49 -4.90
CA ILE A 197 12.97 4.62 -4.31
C ILE A 197 13.81 3.39 -4.65
N PHE A 198 13.28 2.17 -4.49
CA PHE A 198 14.00 0.95 -4.83
C PHE A 198 14.29 0.84 -6.33
N ALA A 199 13.35 1.24 -7.20
CA ALA A 199 13.56 1.29 -8.64
C ALA A 199 14.61 2.33 -9.05
N LEU A 200 14.65 3.48 -8.37
CA LEU A 200 15.65 4.52 -8.57
C LEU A 200 17.05 4.02 -8.19
N ILE A 201 17.19 3.36 -7.04
CA ILE A 201 18.45 2.74 -6.59
C ILE A 201 18.88 1.67 -7.59
N HIS A 202 17.98 0.79 -8.02
CA HIS A 202 18.24 -0.23 -9.04
C HIS A 202 18.79 0.38 -10.34
N GLY A 203 18.13 1.43 -10.85
CA GLY A 203 18.56 2.14 -12.06
C GLY A 203 19.91 2.83 -11.90
N ALA A 204 20.13 3.53 -10.79
CA ALA A 204 21.38 4.23 -10.50
C ALA A 204 22.57 3.27 -10.39
N LEU A 205 22.41 2.16 -9.65
CA LEU A 205 23.44 1.13 -9.52
C LEU A 205 23.76 0.47 -10.87
N GLN A 206 22.73 0.19 -11.68
CA GLN A 206 22.93 -0.35 -13.03
C GLN A 206 23.71 0.60 -13.93
N MET A 207 23.40 1.90 -13.91
CA MET A 207 24.11 2.90 -14.71
C MET A 207 25.56 3.07 -14.26
N ASN A 208 25.80 3.10 -12.94
CA ASN A 208 27.14 3.17 -12.36
C ASN A 208 27.98 1.95 -12.76
N LEU A 209 27.42 0.74 -12.66
CA LEU A 209 28.08 -0.49 -13.08
C LEU A 209 28.46 -0.47 -14.58
N GLN A 210 27.54 -0.03 -15.46
CA GLN A 210 27.85 0.09 -16.88
C GLN A 210 28.99 1.08 -17.14
N HIS A 211 28.99 2.22 -16.45
CA HIS A 211 30.04 3.22 -16.58
C HIS A 211 31.39 2.68 -16.11
N ASN A 212 31.45 1.99 -14.97
CA ASN A 212 32.70 1.43 -14.44
C ASN A 212 33.27 0.31 -15.34
N LEU A 213 32.41 -0.52 -15.94
CA LEU A 213 32.86 -1.64 -16.77
C LEU A 213 33.20 -1.25 -18.22
N THR A 214 32.49 -0.28 -18.80
CA THR A 214 32.57 0.02 -20.24
C THR A 214 32.94 1.47 -20.55
N GLY A 215 33.09 2.32 -19.54
CA GLY A 215 33.30 3.76 -19.68
C GLY A 215 32.09 4.55 -20.22
N LYS A 216 31.02 3.87 -20.64
CA LYS A 216 29.85 4.46 -21.32
C LYS A 216 28.54 3.84 -20.82
N ILE A 217 27.50 4.66 -20.71
CA ILE A 217 26.15 4.18 -20.37
C ILE A 217 25.43 3.79 -21.67
N HIS A 218 24.91 2.57 -21.74
CA HIS A 218 24.28 2.03 -22.94
C HIS A 218 22.80 1.71 -22.71
N PHE A 219 21.93 2.38 -23.46
CA PHE A 219 20.48 2.15 -23.44
C PHE A 219 20.04 1.12 -24.49
N LYS A 220 20.59 -0.10 -24.43
CA LYS A 220 20.22 -1.19 -25.34
C LYS A 220 19.28 -2.19 -24.65
N LYS A 221 18.16 -2.55 -25.29
CA LYS A 221 17.18 -3.55 -24.78
C LYS A 221 16.68 -3.23 -23.36
N ALA A 222 17.08 -4.01 -22.35
CA ALA A 222 16.55 -3.95 -20.98
C ALA A 222 16.76 -2.58 -20.30
N PRO A 223 17.98 -1.99 -20.28
CA PRO A 223 18.20 -0.61 -19.82
C PRO A 223 17.28 0.45 -20.43
N LYS A 224 16.91 0.34 -21.73
CA LYS A 224 15.99 1.28 -22.39
C LYS A 224 14.60 1.20 -21.75
N TYR A 225 14.04 -0.02 -21.68
CA TYR A 225 12.74 -0.23 -21.04
C TYR A 225 12.76 0.12 -19.55
N GLY A 226 13.89 -0.13 -18.87
CA GLY A 226 14.07 0.22 -17.46
C GLY A 226 14.02 1.73 -17.21
N LEU A 227 14.69 2.52 -18.06
CA LEU A 227 14.63 3.98 -17.99
C LEU A 227 13.20 4.50 -18.24
N VAL A 228 12.53 3.99 -19.27
CA VAL A 228 11.13 4.37 -19.56
C VAL A 228 10.21 4.02 -18.39
N ALA A 229 10.35 2.83 -17.79
CA ALA A 229 9.59 2.42 -16.61
C ALA A 229 9.88 3.35 -15.41
N LEU A 230 11.13 3.74 -15.19
CA LEU A 230 11.52 4.63 -14.10
C LEU A 230 10.93 6.03 -14.27
N CYS A 231 10.98 6.61 -15.48
CA CYS A 231 10.35 7.88 -15.79
C CYS A 231 8.83 7.83 -15.59
N LEU A 232 8.18 6.75 -16.03
CA LEU A 232 6.75 6.57 -15.85
C LEU A 232 6.36 6.41 -14.38
N LEU A 233 7.15 5.66 -13.60
CA LEU A 233 6.95 5.51 -12.17
C LEU A 233 7.15 6.84 -11.41
N ALA A 234 8.11 7.67 -11.84
CA ALA A 234 8.29 9.02 -11.32
C ALA A 234 7.06 9.89 -11.62
N LEU A 235 6.60 9.91 -12.87
CA LEU A 235 5.41 10.66 -13.29
C LEU A 235 4.17 10.26 -12.47
N LEU A 236 3.93 8.96 -12.31
CA LEU A 236 2.81 8.44 -11.51
C LEU A 236 2.89 8.85 -10.04
N ASN A 237 4.09 8.88 -9.45
CA ASN A 237 4.29 9.33 -8.07
C ASN A 237 4.10 10.84 -7.90
N ILE A 238 4.61 11.65 -8.84
CA ILE A 238 4.47 13.11 -8.83
C ILE A 238 2.99 13.49 -8.98
N MET A 239 2.30 12.95 -9.99
CA MET A 239 0.87 13.20 -10.21
C MET A 239 0.00 12.64 -9.07
N GLY A 240 0.41 11.54 -8.45
CA GLY A 240 -0.26 10.96 -7.28
C GLY A 240 -0.05 11.72 -5.97
N SER A 241 0.84 12.72 -5.96
CA SER A 241 1.04 13.58 -4.78
C SER A 241 -0.20 14.43 -4.49
N ARG A 242 -0.34 14.85 -3.23
CA ARG A 242 -1.52 15.61 -2.78
C ARG A 242 -1.68 16.93 -3.55
N VAL A 243 -0.56 17.61 -3.83
CA VAL A 243 -0.55 18.90 -4.52
C VAL A 243 -1.18 18.76 -5.91
N PHE A 244 -0.62 17.90 -6.76
CA PHE A 244 -1.11 17.73 -8.12
C PHE A 244 -2.49 17.07 -8.19
N ARG A 245 -2.77 16.08 -7.34
CA ARG A 245 -4.09 15.43 -7.34
C ARG A 245 -5.22 16.37 -6.93
N ASN A 246 -4.96 17.31 -6.02
CA ASN A 246 -5.98 18.25 -5.58
C ASN A 246 -6.23 19.35 -6.61
N SER A 247 -5.19 19.81 -7.31
CA SER A 247 -5.31 20.88 -8.31
C SER A 247 -5.75 20.37 -9.69
N LEU A 248 -5.31 19.17 -10.08
CA LEU A 248 -5.47 18.61 -11.43
C LEU A 248 -6.05 17.18 -11.39
N TYR A 249 -7.15 16.98 -10.67
CA TYR A 249 -7.70 15.64 -10.42
C TYR A 249 -7.99 14.84 -11.70
N GLN A 250 -8.60 15.47 -12.71
CA GLN A 250 -8.95 14.79 -13.98
C GLN A 250 -7.70 14.35 -14.76
N VAL A 251 -6.67 15.20 -14.79
CA VAL A 251 -5.37 14.89 -15.41
C VAL A 251 -4.67 13.78 -14.66
N PHE A 252 -4.62 13.86 -13.33
CA PHE A 252 -4.11 12.80 -12.47
C PHE A 252 -4.80 11.47 -12.77
N LEU A 253 -6.13 11.43 -12.77
CA LEU A 253 -6.88 10.18 -12.96
C LEU A 253 -6.58 9.54 -14.31
N THR A 254 -6.60 10.35 -15.37
CA THR A 254 -6.32 9.90 -16.74
C THR A 254 -4.89 9.38 -16.87
N LEU A 255 -3.89 10.17 -16.45
CA LEU A 255 -2.48 9.76 -16.47
C LEU A 255 -2.24 8.54 -15.59
N HIS A 256 -2.91 8.41 -14.46
CA HIS A 256 -2.73 7.27 -13.57
C HIS A 256 -3.23 5.99 -14.23
N VAL A 257 -4.41 6.01 -14.86
CA VAL A 257 -4.99 4.84 -15.53
C VAL A 257 -4.15 4.40 -16.73
N PHE A 258 -3.89 5.30 -17.68
CA PHE A 258 -3.08 4.95 -18.85
C PHE A 258 -1.62 4.67 -18.47
N GLY A 259 -1.11 5.36 -17.47
CA GLY A 259 0.25 5.21 -17.00
C GLY A 259 0.50 3.86 -16.33
N TYR A 260 -0.39 3.35 -15.47
CA TYR A 260 -0.16 2.02 -14.88
C TYR A 260 -0.29 0.90 -15.93
N ILE A 261 -1.20 1.03 -16.90
CA ILE A 261 -1.33 0.06 -18.00
C ILE A 261 -0.03 0.02 -18.81
N THR A 262 0.47 1.19 -19.22
CA THR A 262 1.73 1.33 -19.93
C THR A 262 2.90 0.80 -19.09
N LEU A 263 2.92 1.08 -17.78
CA LEU A 263 3.97 0.61 -16.87
C LEU A 263 4.03 -0.92 -16.82
N VAL A 264 2.89 -1.61 -16.76
CA VAL A 264 2.82 -3.07 -16.79
C VAL A 264 3.42 -3.62 -18.08
N VAL A 265 3.08 -3.04 -19.24
CA VAL A 265 3.62 -3.46 -20.54
C VAL A 265 5.14 -3.24 -20.61
N ILE A 266 5.62 -2.06 -20.22
CA ILE A 266 7.06 -1.76 -20.26
C ILE A 266 7.84 -2.66 -19.30
N LEU A 267 7.33 -2.93 -18.09
CA LEU A 267 7.97 -3.83 -17.14
C LEU A 267 7.99 -5.29 -17.63
N TRP A 268 6.99 -5.71 -18.42
CA TRP A 268 6.97 -7.02 -19.06
C TRP A 268 8.07 -7.18 -20.12
N LEU A 269 8.37 -6.10 -20.85
CA LEU A 269 9.43 -6.03 -21.85
C LEU A 269 10.82 -5.82 -21.22
N HIS A 270 10.88 -5.23 -20.02
CA HIS A 270 12.13 -4.92 -19.33
C HIS A 270 12.90 -6.18 -18.88
N SER A 271 12.22 -7.18 -18.30
CA SER A 271 12.85 -8.39 -17.78
C SER A 271 11.85 -9.54 -17.66
N GLN A 272 12.34 -10.79 -17.73
CA GLN A 272 11.49 -11.96 -17.52
C GLN A 272 11.14 -12.18 -16.06
N HIS A 273 12.03 -11.78 -15.13
CA HIS A 273 11.83 -11.94 -13.69
C HIS A 273 10.72 -11.05 -13.12
N THR A 274 10.25 -10.03 -13.85
CA THR A 274 9.10 -9.21 -13.43
C THR A 274 7.76 -9.92 -13.66
N ARG A 275 7.71 -10.87 -14.60
CA ARG A 275 6.46 -11.45 -15.11
C ARG A 275 5.63 -12.18 -14.06
N PRO A 276 6.18 -12.99 -13.13
CA PRO A 276 5.38 -13.66 -12.11
C PRO A 276 4.59 -12.67 -11.24
N PHE A 277 5.25 -11.60 -10.79
CA PHE A 277 4.63 -10.55 -9.98
C PHE A 277 3.58 -9.76 -10.78
N LEU A 278 3.87 -9.44 -12.05
CA LEU A 278 2.91 -8.76 -12.93
C LEU A 278 1.67 -9.63 -13.19
N LYS A 279 1.83 -10.93 -13.44
CA LYS A 279 0.70 -11.87 -13.59
C LYS A 279 -0.18 -11.87 -12.34
N ALA A 280 0.40 -11.89 -11.14
CA ALA A 280 -0.35 -11.80 -9.90
C ALA A 280 -1.11 -10.45 -9.76
N SER A 281 -0.46 -9.32 -10.05
CA SER A 281 -1.10 -7.99 -10.06
C SER A 281 -2.26 -7.91 -11.05
N ILE A 282 -2.08 -8.42 -12.26
CA ILE A 282 -3.13 -8.46 -13.29
C ILE A 282 -4.30 -9.33 -12.83
N ALA A 283 -4.03 -10.50 -12.24
CA ALA A 283 -5.08 -11.37 -11.70
C ALA A 283 -5.92 -10.66 -10.64
N PHE A 284 -5.30 -9.91 -9.72
CA PHE A 284 -6.03 -9.10 -8.74
C PHE A 284 -6.85 -7.98 -9.36
N LEU A 285 -6.31 -7.28 -10.38
CA LEU A 285 -7.03 -6.24 -11.10
C LEU A 285 -8.29 -6.78 -11.80
N VAL A 286 -8.14 -7.89 -12.53
CA VAL A 286 -9.24 -8.56 -13.22
C VAL A 286 -10.29 -9.00 -12.20
N LEU A 287 -9.87 -9.60 -11.09
CA LEU A 287 -10.78 -10.00 -10.01
C LEU A 287 -11.56 -8.81 -9.43
N ASP A 288 -10.91 -7.68 -9.16
CA ASP A 288 -11.60 -6.48 -8.64
C ASP A 288 -12.65 -5.97 -9.62
N ASN A 289 -12.32 -5.95 -10.91
CA ASN A 289 -13.23 -5.47 -11.95
C ASN A 289 -14.40 -6.42 -12.17
N LEU A 290 -14.18 -7.74 -12.15
CA LEU A 290 -15.26 -8.73 -12.17
C LEU A 290 -16.20 -8.55 -10.97
N LEU A 291 -15.64 -8.39 -9.76
CA LEU A 291 -16.44 -8.15 -8.56
C LEU A 291 -17.23 -6.84 -8.64
N LYS A 292 -16.66 -5.78 -9.24
CA LYS A 292 -17.40 -4.52 -9.50
C LYS A 292 -18.56 -4.78 -10.44
N VAL A 293 -18.36 -5.47 -11.55
CA VAL A 293 -19.43 -5.77 -12.52
C VAL A 293 -20.54 -6.59 -11.86
N VAL A 294 -20.20 -7.65 -11.13
CA VAL A 294 -21.17 -8.52 -10.43
C VAL A 294 -21.95 -7.78 -9.35
N LYS A 295 -21.31 -6.86 -8.61
CA LYS A 295 -21.96 -6.07 -7.55
C LYS A 295 -22.67 -4.81 -8.06
N SER A 296 -22.37 -4.34 -9.26
CA SER A 296 -22.97 -3.12 -9.79
C SER A 296 -24.47 -3.29 -10.00
N ARG A 297 -25.23 -2.28 -9.62
CA ARG A 297 -26.67 -2.20 -9.80
C ARG A 297 -26.99 -0.84 -10.40
N VAL A 298 -27.75 -0.82 -11.48
CA VAL A 298 -28.27 0.43 -12.05
C VAL A 298 -29.60 0.72 -11.39
N LYS A 299 -29.73 1.90 -10.79
CA LYS A 299 -30.93 2.38 -10.11
C LYS A 299 -31.22 3.80 -10.55
N ARG A 300 -32.50 4.17 -10.61
CA ARG A 300 -32.92 5.54 -10.91
C ARG A 300 -32.75 6.40 -9.66
N ALA A 301 -32.20 7.59 -9.83
CA ALA A 301 -32.05 8.58 -8.78
C ALA A 301 -32.77 9.88 -9.16
N THR A 302 -33.47 10.48 -8.21
CA THR A 302 -34.09 11.80 -8.33
C THR A 302 -33.21 12.82 -7.62
N PHE A 303 -32.94 13.94 -8.30
CA PHE A 303 -32.15 15.05 -7.77
C PHE A 303 -33.09 16.20 -7.44
N THR A 304 -33.04 16.67 -6.20
CA THR A 304 -33.84 17.82 -5.74
C THR A 304 -32.90 18.87 -5.16
N ALA A 305 -32.92 20.08 -5.72
CA ALA A 305 -32.21 21.22 -5.16
C ALA A 305 -32.88 21.66 -3.85
N MET A 306 -32.09 21.86 -2.80
CA MET A 306 -32.54 22.28 -1.48
C MET A 306 -31.99 23.68 -1.14
N PRO A 307 -32.65 24.45 -0.27
CA PRO A 307 -32.12 25.72 0.21
C PRO A 307 -30.70 25.57 0.82
N GLY A 308 -29.85 26.58 0.63
CA GLY A 308 -28.47 26.58 1.14
C GLY A 308 -27.44 25.89 0.25
N GLY A 309 -27.72 25.69 -1.04
CA GLY A 309 -26.77 25.10 -1.99
C GLY A 309 -26.60 23.58 -1.83
N LEU A 310 -27.52 22.93 -1.12
CA LEU A 310 -27.53 21.48 -0.93
C LEU A 310 -28.31 20.81 -2.06
N THR A 311 -27.87 19.62 -2.47
CA THR A 311 -28.59 18.77 -3.41
C THR A 311 -28.95 17.46 -2.72
N ARG A 312 -30.25 17.16 -2.61
CA ARG A 312 -30.75 15.86 -2.15
C ARG A 312 -30.75 14.89 -3.33
N ILE A 313 -30.14 13.73 -3.14
CA ILE A 313 -30.13 12.64 -4.12
C ILE A 313 -30.90 11.48 -3.50
N GLU A 314 -32.04 11.13 -4.08
CA GLU A 314 -32.88 10.02 -3.64
C GLU A 314 -32.80 8.88 -4.65
N VAL A 315 -32.33 7.71 -4.22
CA VAL A 315 -32.15 6.54 -5.10
C VAL A 315 -33.28 5.55 -4.85
N HIS A 316 -34.08 5.30 -5.89
CA HIS A 316 -35.28 4.46 -5.79
C HIS A 316 -34.95 2.96 -5.78
N GLY A 317 -35.69 2.19 -4.98
CA GLY A 317 -35.61 0.72 -4.97
C GLY A 317 -34.35 0.15 -4.30
N ILE A 318 -33.84 0.82 -3.25
CA ILE A 318 -32.84 0.31 -2.31
C ILE A 318 -33.57 -0.17 -1.04
N ASN A 319 -34.04 -1.42 -1.06
CA ASN A 319 -34.79 -1.99 0.06
C ASN A 319 -33.91 -2.85 0.99
N ASP A 320 -32.67 -3.14 0.61
CA ASP A 320 -31.74 -4.00 1.34
C ASP A 320 -30.28 -3.51 1.24
N GLY A 321 -29.36 -4.23 1.89
CA GLY A 321 -27.92 -4.03 1.70
C GLY A 321 -27.28 -2.86 2.48
N TRP A 322 -28.05 -2.10 3.25
CA TRP A 322 -27.54 -0.99 4.07
C TRP A 322 -27.83 -1.17 5.56
N ARG A 323 -27.10 -0.41 6.40
CA ARG A 323 -27.33 -0.29 7.84
C ARG A 323 -27.27 1.19 8.19
N ALA A 324 -28.11 1.65 9.12
CA ALA A 324 -28.04 3.01 9.60
C ALA A 324 -26.62 3.35 10.10
N GLY A 325 -26.06 4.48 9.64
CA GLY A 325 -24.70 4.93 9.99
C GLY A 325 -23.57 4.36 9.14
N LYS A 326 -23.87 3.70 8.00
CA LYS A 326 -22.86 3.25 7.03
C LYS A 326 -22.82 4.09 5.77
#